data_AF-D2QUE5-F1
#
_entry.id   AF-D2QUE5-F1
#
_cell.length_a   1.000
_cell.length_b   1.000
_cell.length_c   1.000
_cell.angle_alpha   90.00
_cell.angle_beta   90.00
_cell.angle_gamma   90.00
#
_symmetry.space_group_name_H-M   'P 1'
#
loop_
_entity.id
_entity.type
_entity.pdbx_description
1 polymer ?
#
loop_
_entity_poly.entity_id
_entity_poly.type
_entity_poly.pdbx_seq_one_letter_code
_entity_poly.pdbx_strand_id
1 'polypeptide(L)'
;MRFLLFFCHVLLCFVCLSGGPSYGQAKLHLLVFADTDDPDIGDANRKTYNYLTGRFGPNSAQYAGLTLVTAGYYGSRCTVSELDKYLNALTVGPDDVVMFYFIGHGWNNRQNEYPSLIFGKASASRATLEANSRNLLDVYERIMSKNPRLALIIGEACNKERSDDPPLTSNLEAIPMKPPSEDPAKFRQLLRGYAGSLVLSSCRRNQFSYSDPKGGWLGLAWQNSVNTVLSDKQKKMPDWQEFISSVVQITERTSAVNKQLQQPQYILTVRPAKSGANTNTSNTIAERPCQPINSYVNETALAGIREDMPLLIKMSDEIDSDNAVQYAQNFERFYMNQRSFYDELGKMLFYNAVDMPDKCRPAFQEETKWVKANTDEITRRYKMVVKQVKNPQQLVAQARSELPSLIQRLEDILHRLNK
;
A
#
# COMPACT_ATOMS: atom_id res chain seq x y z
N MET A 1 -34.52 -58.97 41.57
CA MET A 1 -34.93 -57.85 40.70
C MET A 1 -34.30 -56.51 41.15
N ARG A 2 -32.98 -56.48 41.38
CA ARG A 2 -32.24 -55.29 41.84
C ARG A 2 -30.75 -55.42 41.47
N PHE A 3 -30.40 -55.43 40.19
CA PHE A 3 -28.98 -55.35 39.78
C PHE A 3 -28.75 -54.77 38.37
N LEU A 4 -29.78 -54.25 37.70
CA LEU A 4 -29.71 -53.85 36.29
C LEU A 4 -29.92 -52.35 36.00
N LEU A 5 -29.87 -51.49 37.01
CA LEU A 5 -30.18 -50.05 36.85
C LEU A 5 -29.00 -49.09 37.09
N PHE A 6 -27.80 -49.58 37.41
CA PHE A 6 -26.66 -48.70 37.74
C PHE A 6 -25.65 -48.50 36.61
N PHE A 7 -25.72 -49.26 35.52
CA PHE A 7 -24.72 -49.20 34.45
C PHE A 7 -25.08 -48.25 33.29
N CYS A 8 -26.29 -47.69 33.26
CA CYS A 8 -26.75 -46.86 32.15
C CYS A 8 -26.55 -45.35 32.37
N HIS A 9 -26.17 -44.90 33.59
CA HIS A 9 -25.95 -43.48 33.88
C HIS A 9 -24.47 -43.04 33.86
N VAL A 10 -23.52 -43.98 33.75
CA VAL A 10 -22.09 -43.64 33.66
C VAL A 10 -21.63 -43.52 32.20
N LEU A 11 -22.35 -44.13 31.24
CA LEU A 11 -22.00 -44.05 29.82
C LEU A 11 -22.58 -42.82 29.09
N LEU A 12 -23.53 -42.10 29.71
CA LEU A 12 -24.18 -40.92 29.09
C LEU A 12 -23.53 -39.57 29.47
N CYS A 13 -22.53 -39.56 30.36
CA CYS A 13 -21.78 -38.35 30.74
C CYS A 13 -20.41 -38.21 30.04
N PHE A 14 -19.99 -39.18 29.23
CA PHE A 14 -18.68 -39.12 28.55
C PHE A 14 -18.72 -38.62 27.10
N VAL A 15 -19.90 -38.26 26.57
CA VAL A 15 -20.07 -37.85 25.15
C VAL A 15 -20.19 -36.32 24.96
N CYS A 16 -20.17 -35.52 26.04
CA CYS A 16 -20.34 -34.06 25.95
C CYS A 16 -19.06 -33.22 26.16
N LEU A 17 -17.86 -33.84 26.19
CA LEU A 17 -16.61 -33.15 26.56
C LEU A 17 -15.59 -32.91 25.42
N SER A 18 -15.96 -33.14 24.16
CA SER A 18 -15.04 -32.96 23.02
C SER A 18 -15.58 -32.07 21.89
N GLY A 19 -16.36 -31.05 22.26
CA GLY A 19 -16.82 -30.00 21.34
C GLY A 19 -16.20 -28.63 21.62
N GLY A 20 -15.06 -28.57 22.31
CA GLY A 20 -14.30 -27.32 22.42
C GLY A 20 -13.95 -26.84 21.00
N PRO A 21 -14.02 -25.52 20.71
CA PRO A 21 -13.61 -25.02 19.40
C PRO A 21 -12.20 -25.54 19.14
N SER A 22 -12.04 -26.32 18.06
CA SER A 22 -10.73 -26.66 17.55
C SER A 22 -10.09 -25.33 17.17
N TYR A 23 -9.25 -24.79 18.06
CA TYR A 23 -8.38 -23.67 17.73
C TYR A 23 -7.44 -24.21 16.66
N GLY A 24 -7.80 -23.96 15.39
CA GLY A 24 -6.96 -24.29 14.25
C GLY A 24 -5.58 -23.70 14.49
N GLN A 25 -4.54 -24.48 14.18
CA GLN A 25 -3.16 -24.03 14.31
C GLN A 25 -2.99 -22.69 13.57
N ALA A 26 -2.49 -21.67 14.26
CA ALA A 26 -2.26 -20.34 13.69
C ALA A 26 -1.38 -20.43 12.43
N LYS A 27 -1.72 -19.64 11.41
CA LYS A 27 -1.13 -19.72 10.07
C LYS A 27 -0.25 -18.51 9.75
N LEU A 28 0.73 -18.72 8.89
CA LEU A 28 1.39 -17.67 8.12
C LEU A 28 0.85 -17.74 6.69
N HIS A 29 0.02 -16.79 6.30
CA HIS A 29 -0.42 -16.61 4.92
C HIS A 29 0.61 -15.77 4.18
N LEU A 30 1.45 -16.41 3.37
CA LEU A 30 2.45 -15.74 2.53
C LEU A 30 1.91 -15.58 1.10
N LEU A 31 1.56 -14.36 0.74
CA LEU A 31 1.07 -13.98 -0.59
C LEU A 31 2.15 -13.18 -1.31
N VAL A 32 2.72 -13.73 -2.39
CA VAL A 32 3.78 -13.07 -3.16
C VAL A 32 3.36 -12.90 -4.61
N PHE A 33 3.37 -11.66 -5.10
CA PHE A 33 3.21 -11.30 -6.51
C PHE A 33 4.55 -10.81 -7.06
N ALA A 34 5.03 -11.40 -8.16
CA ALA A 34 6.30 -11.05 -8.76
C ALA A 34 6.20 -10.96 -10.29
N ASP A 35 6.48 -9.78 -10.84
CA ASP A 35 6.49 -9.58 -12.30
C ASP A 35 7.79 -10.13 -12.92
N THR A 36 7.88 -11.46 -13.04
CA THR A 36 9.11 -12.16 -13.46
C THR A 36 9.28 -12.32 -14.96
N ASP A 37 8.24 -11.99 -15.74
CA ASP A 37 8.26 -12.08 -17.21
C ASP A 37 8.58 -10.71 -17.85
N ASP A 38 8.76 -9.67 -17.02
CA ASP A 38 9.23 -8.37 -17.48
C ASP A 38 10.68 -8.47 -17.99
N PRO A 39 10.99 -7.91 -19.18
CA PRO A 39 12.32 -8.04 -19.79
C PRO A 39 13.42 -7.26 -19.06
N ASP A 40 13.08 -6.22 -18.30
CA ASP A 40 14.07 -5.33 -17.68
C ASP A 40 14.37 -5.73 -16.22
N ILE A 41 13.33 -6.08 -15.46
CA ILE A 41 13.45 -6.37 -14.01
C ILE A 41 13.08 -7.81 -13.63
N GLY A 42 12.63 -8.63 -14.59
CA GLY A 42 12.08 -9.96 -14.31
C GLY A 42 13.03 -10.92 -13.59
N ASP A 43 14.32 -10.90 -13.94
CA ASP A 43 15.34 -11.74 -13.30
C ASP A 43 15.58 -11.35 -11.83
N ALA A 44 15.70 -10.05 -11.54
CA ALA A 44 15.82 -9.54 -10.19
C ALA A 44 14.58 -9.89 -9.36
N ASN A 45 13.39 -9.69 -9.93
CA ASN A 45 12.11 -10.04 -9.31
C ASN A 45 12.03 -11.53 -8.96
N ARG A 46 12.53 -12.39 -9.86
CA ARG A 46 12.58 -13.85 -9.66
C ARG A 46 13.48 -14.23 -8.48
N LYS A 47 14.60 -13.53 -8.26
CA LYS A 47 15.48 -13.78 -7.10
C LYS A 47 14.79 -13.46 -5.78
N THR A 48 14.15 -12.29 -5.68
CA THR A 48 13.37 -11.92 -4.49
C THR A 48 12.23 -12.90 -4.25
N TYR A 49 11.47 -13.25 -5.30
CA TYR A 49 10.40 -14.25 -5.22
C TYR A 49 10.91 -15.58 -4.65
N ASN A 50 11.97 -16.14 -5.24
CA ASN A 50 12.55 -17.41 -4.82
C ASN A 50 13.05 -17.38 -3.37
N TYR A 51 13.65 -16.27 -2.94
CA TYR A 51 14.07 -16.10 -1.55
C TYR A 51 12.85 -16.11 -0.60
N LEU A 52 11.81 -15.35 -0.93
CA LEU A 52 10.61 -15.23 -0.10
C LEU A 52 9.89 -16.57 0.03
N THR A 53 9.61 -17.25 -1.09
CA THR A 53 8.81 -18.49 -1.09
C THR A 53 9.63 -19.73 -0.77
N GLY A 54 10.92 -19.75 -1.10
CA GLY A 54 11.79 -20.91 -0.94
C GLY A 54 12.56 -20.95 0.37
N ARG A 55 12.73 -19.82 1.06
CA ARG A 55 13.49 -19.75 2.31
C ARG A 55 12.80 -18.95 3.41
N PHE A 56 12.50 -17.67 3.18
CA PHE A 56 11.98 -16.81 4.24
C PHE A 56 10.65 -17.32 4.80
N GLY A 57 9.69 -17.63 3.92
CA GLY A 57 8.37 -18.15 4.31
C GLY A 57 8.44 -19.47 5.08
N PRO A 58 9.05 -20.53 4.52
CA PRO A 58 9.25 -21.80 5.20
C PRO A 58 9.93 -21.66 6.57
N ASN A 59 11.04 -20.94 6.66
CA ASN A 59 11.78 -20.76 7.92
C ASN A 59 10.95 -19.96 8.92
N SER A 60 10.29 -18.88 8.48
CA SER A 60 9.41 -18.07 9.33
C SER A 60 8.29 -18.89 9.94
N ALA A 61 7.60 -19.69 9.13
CA ALA A 61 6.53 -20.54 9.60
C ALA A 61 7.04 -21.63 10.56
N GLN A 62 8.09 -22.35 10.18
CA GLN A 62 8.69 -23.41 10.98
C GLN A 62 9.16 -22.89 12.35
N TYR A 63 9.94 -21.81 12.37
CA TYR A 63 10.54 -21.28 13.60
C TYR A 63 9.51 -20.61 14.53
N ALA A 64 8.49 -19.97 13.96
CA ALA A 64 7.40 -19.37 14.72
C ALA A 64 6.30 -20.37 15.13
N GLY A 65 6.38 -21.64 14.71
CA GLY A 65 5.37 -22.66 14.98
C GLY A 65 4.02 -22.33 14.33
N LEU A 66 4.05 -21.79 13.11
CA LEU A 66 2.88 -21.46 12.29
C LEU A 66 2.74 -22.47 11.15
N THR A 67 1.51 -22.75 10.73
CA THR A 67 1.27 -23.47 9.47
C THR A 67 1.47 -22.52 8.29
N LEU A 68 2.36 -22.85 7.37
CA LEU A 68 2.56 -22.04 6.17
C LEU A 68 1.43 -22.26 5.16
N VAL A 69 0.82 -21.17 4.69
CA VAL A 69 -0.08 -21.13 3.53
C VAL A 69 0.55 -20.19 2.51
N THR A 70 1.14 -20.75 1.46
CA THR A 70 1.81 -19.96 0.41
C THR A 70 0.92 -19.81 -0.81
N ALA A 71 0.83 -18.58 -1.30
CA ALA A 71 0.20 -18.25 -2.57
C ALA A 71 1.18 -17.38 -3.38
N GLY A 72 1.87 -18.03 -4.32
CA GLY A 72 2.85 -17.40 -5.20
C GLY A 72 2.30 -17.19 -6.59
N TYR A 73 2.36 -15.94 -7.07
CA TYR A 73 1.90 -15.51 -8.38
C TYR A 73 3.04 -14.82 -9.11
N TYR A 74 3.55 -15.44 -10.17
CA TYR A 74 4.68 -14.92 -10.92
C TYR A 74 4.47 -15.09 -12.42
N GLY A 75 5.22 -14.29 -13.19
CA GLY A 75 5.12 -14.24 -14.65
C GLY A 75 3.69 -13.95 -15.11
N SER A 76 3.20 -14.70 -16.09
CA SER A 76 1.81 -14.61 -16.59
C SER A 76 0.70 -14.71 -15.54
N ARG A 77 0.99 -15.23 -14.33
CA ARG A 77 0.03 -15.29 -13.21
C ARG A 77 0.06 -14.07 -12.30
N CYS A 78 1.03 -13.17 -12.46
CA CYS A 78 1.09 -11.89 -11.74
C CYS A 78 0.04 -10.91 -12.31
N THR A 79 -1.24 -11.18 -12.03
CA THR A 79 -2.36 -10.41 -12.58
C THR A 79 -3.24 -9.85 -11.47
N VAL A 80 -3.90 -8.72 -11.76
CA VAL A 80 -4.83 -8.08 -10.83
C VAL A 80 -6.01 -9.00 -10.50
N SER A 81 -6.45 -9.82 -11.47
CA SER A 81 -7.56 -10.75 -11.30
C SER A 81 -7.25 -11.85 -10.28
N GLU A 82 -6.02 -12.36 -10.28
CA GLU A 82 -5.55 -13.35 -9.31
C GLU A 82 -5.42 -12.73 -7.92
N LEU A 83 -4.93 -11.49 -7.82
CA LEU A 83 -4.90 -10.75 -6.55
C LEU A 83 -6.31 -10.58 -5.98
N ASP A 84 -7.24 -10.07 -6.79
CA ASP A 84 -8.60 -9.80 -6.34
C ASP A 84 -9.32 -11.08 -5.93
N LYS A 85 -9.17 -12.14 -6.72
CA LYS A 85 -9.71 -13.46 -6.41
C LYS A 85 -9.16 -13.99 -5.08
N TYR A 86 -7.85 -13.90 -4.88
CA TYR A 86 -7.22 -14.40 -3.66
C TYR A 86 -7.68 -13.60 -2.44
N LEU A 87 -7.63 -12.27 -2.48
CA LEU A 87 -8.04 -11.42 -1.35
C LEU A 87 -9.52 -11.58 -1.00
N ASN A 88 -10.39 -11.85 -1.99
CA ASN A 88 -11.80 -12.12 -1.74
C ASN A 88 -12.01 -13.47 -1.04
N ALA A 89 -11.27 -14.51 -1.42
CA ALA A 89 -11.35 -15.84 -0.83
C ALA A 89 -10.53 -16.00 0.48
N LEU A 90 -9.64 -15.05 0.77
CA LEU A 90 -8.74 -15.11 1.92
C LEU A 90 -9.55 -15.17 3.24
N THR A 91 -9.32 -16.25 3.98
CA THR A 91 -9.87 -16.49 5.32
C THR A 91 -8.73 -16.48 6.32
N VAL A 92 -8.84 -15.62 7.33
CA VAL A 92 -7.78 -15.34 8.31
C VAL A 92 -8.32 -15.57 9.72
N GLY A 93 -7.61 -16.37 10.50
CA GLY A 93 -7.90 -16.57 11.91
C GLY A 93 -7.35 -15.43 12.79
N PRO A 94 -7.88 -15.23 14.01
CA PRO A 94 -7.48 -14.14 14.89
C PRO A 94 -6.03 -14.20 15.38
N ASP A 95 -5.36 -15.35 15.24
CA ASP A 95 -3.94 -15.54 15.58
C ASP A 95 -3.01 -15.58 14.36
N ASP A 96 -3.58 -15.52 13.15
CA ASP A 96 -2.85 -15.66 11.90
C ASP A 96 -2.00 -14.42 11.61
N VAL A 97 -0.90 -14.67 10.90
CA VAL A 97 -0.07 -13.64 10.29
C VAL A 97 -0.35 -13.65 8.78
N VAL A 98 -0.52 -12.46 8.20
CA VAL A 98 -0.62 -12.30 6.75
C VAL A 98 0.56 -11.46 6.29
N MET A 99 1.33 -11.99 5.33
CA MET A 99 2.38 -11.26 4.63
C MET A 99 2.01 -11.17 3.16
N PHE A 100 1.80 -9.94 2.68
CA PHE A 100 1.71 -9.62 1.27
C PHE A 100 3.02 -9.00 0.82
N TYR A 101 3.58 -9.51 -0.28
CA TYR A 101 4.74 -8.94 -0.91
C TYR A 101 4.50 -8.81 -2.41
N PHE A 102 4.60 -7.60 -2.92
CA PHE A 102 4.64 -7.33 -4.35
C PHE A 102 6.04 -6.91 -4.77
N ILE A 103 6.55 -7.45 -5.87
CA ILE A 103 7.74 -6.97 -6.55
C ILE A 103 7.51 -6.86 -8.05
N GLY A 104 7.76 -5.67 -8.59
CA GLY A 104 7.54 -5.38 -10.00
C GLY A 104 7.42 -3.90 -10.27
N HIS A 105 6.76 -3.57 -11.38
CA HIS A 105 6.51 -2.18 -11.73
C HIS A 105 5.48 -1.52 -10.83
N GLY A 106 5.63 -0.21 -10.67
CA GLY A 106 4.67 0.62 -9.97
C GLY A 106 4.76 2.05 -10.45
N TRP A 107 3.79 2.83 -10.01
CA TRP A 107 3.72 4.25 -10.30
C TRP A 107 2.96 4.97 -9.20
N ASN A 108 3.21 6.26 -9.03
CA ASN A 108 2.30 7.08 -8.24
C ASN A 108 1.14 7.51 -9.14
N ASN A 109 -0.06 7.05 -8.84
CA ASN A 109 -1.28 7.41 -9.56
C ASN A 109 -2.01 8.61 -8.94
N ARG A 110 -1.38 9.28 -7.97
CA ARG A 110 -1.85 10.45 -7.20
C ARG A 110 -2.99 10.20 -6.22
N GLN A 111 -3.32 8.93 -5.93
CA GLN A 111 -4.32 8.61 -4.91
C GLN A 111 -3.81 8.86 -3.47
N ASN A 112 -2.56 8.49 -3.19
CA ASN A 112 -1.89 8.66 -1.90
C ASN A 112 -0.34 8.59 -2.07
N GLU A 113 0.40 8.73 -0.97
CA GLU A 113 1.87 8.71 -0.97
C GLU A 113 2.46 7.34 -1.36
N TYR A 114 1.66 6.28 -1.46
CA TYR A 114 2.11 4.91 -1.74
C TYR A 114 1.92 4.52 -3.21
N PRO A 115 2.75 3.59 -3.73
CA PRO A 115 2.67 3.21 -5.12
C PRO A 115 1.40 2.43 -5.44
N SER A 116 0.93 2.61 -6.67
CA SER A 116 0.05 1.67 -7.33
C SER A 116 0.88 0.58 -7.98
N LEU A 117 0.63 -0.65 -7.54
CA LEU A 117 1.33 -1.85 -7.96
C LEU A 117 0.75 -2.30 -9.30
N ILE A 118 1.58 -2.41 -10.34
CA ILE A 118 1.13 -2.76 -11.69
C ILE A 118 1.16 -4.28 -11.85
N PHE A 119 0.01 -4.89 -12.12
CA PHE A 119 -0.12 -6.31 -12.39
C PHE A 119 -0.29 -6.53 -13.90
N GLY A 120 0.84 -6.56 -14.62
CA GLY A 120 0.88 -6.74 -16.06
C GLY A 120 1.82 -5.75 -16.74
N LYS A 121 1.53 -5.38 -17.98
CA LYS A 121 2.44 -4.56 -18.81
C LYS A 121 2.55 -3.13 -18.31
N ALA A 122 3.70 -2.77 -17.75
CA ALA A 122 4.00 -1.40 -17.29
C ALA A 122 3.97 -0.35 -18.41
N SER A 123 4.19 -0.75 -19.66
CA SER A 123 4.14 0.13 -20.82
C SER A 123 2.72 0.43 -21.32
N ALA A 124 1.68 -0.16 -20.73
CA ALA A 124 0.30 0.00 -21.19
C ALA A 124 -0.22 1.44 -21.04
N SER A 125 -1.36 1.74 -21.68
CA SER A 125 -2.04 3.03 -21.53
C SER A 125 -2.42 3.28 -20.06
N ARG A 126 -2.57 4.55 -19.67
CA ARG A 126 -2.99 4.90 -18.30
C ARG A 126 -4.29 4.20 -17.88
N ALA A 127 -5.31 4.20 -18.74
CA ALA A 127 -6.58 3.54 -18.47
C ALA A 127 -6.41 2.02 -18.23
N THR A 128 -5.53 1.38 -19.01
CA THR A 128 -5.19 -0.03 -18.80
C THR A 128 -4.44 -0.27 -17.50
N LEU A 129 -3.53 0.64 -17.13
CA LEU A 129 -2.81 0.57 -15.85
C LEU A 129 -3.75 0.76 -14.67
N GLU A 130 -4.66 1.72 -14.72
CA GLU A 130 -5.67 1.93 -13.66
C GLU A 130 -6.55 0.68 -13.47
N ALA A 131 -6.93 0.00 -14.55
CA ALA A 131 -7.65 -1.27 -14.45
C ALA A 131 -6.80 -2.41 -13.87
N ASN A 132 -5.51 -2.45 -14.22
CA ASN A 132 -4.57 -3.52 -13.87
C ASN A 132 -3.62 -3.18 -12.72
N SER A 133 -3.91 -2.17 -11.92
CA SER A 133 -3.11 -1.82 -10.74
C SER A 133 -3.97 -1.73 -9.49
N ARG A 134 -3.33 -1.89 -8.32
CA ARG A 134 -3.95 -1.65 -7.02
C ARG A 134 -3.02 -0.81 -6.19
N ASN A 135 -3.55 0.21 -5.51
CA ASN A 135 -2.75 0.98 -4.57
C ASN A 135 -2.34 0.07 -3.40
N LEU A 136 -1.11 0.22 -2.91
CA LEU A 136 -0.62 -0.60 -1.78
C LEU A 136 -1.50 -0.44 -0.52
N LEU A 137 -2.05 0.76 -0.28
CA LEU A 137 -2.97 1.00 0.83
C LEU A 137 -4.31 0.28 0.64
N ASP A 138 -4.83 0.16 -0.58
CA ASP A 138 -6.06 -0.61 -0.83
C ASP A 138 -5.86 -2.09 -0.50
N VAL A 139 -4.68 -2.64 -0.84
CA VAL A 139 -4.32 -4.02 -0.49
C VAL A 139 -4.23 -4.18 1.03
N TYR A 140 -3.62 -3.20 1.72
CA TYR A 140 -3.56 -3.14 3.18
C TYR A 140 -4.95 -3.14 3.81
N GLU A 141 -5.84 -2.25 3.40
CA GLU A 141 -7.21 -2.14 3.93
C GLU A 141 -7.99 -3.45 3.75
N ARG A 142 -7.89 -4.07 2.56
CA ARG A 142 -8.56 -5.35 2.28
C ARG A 142 -8.02 -6.47 3.16
N ILE A 143 -6.73 -6.54 3.42
CA ILE A 143 -6.14 -7.55 4.32
C ILE A 143 -6.53 -7.27 5.78
N MET A 144 -6.47 -6.01 6.22
CA MET A 144 -6.85 -5.63 7.58
C MET A 144 -8.32 -5.91 7.88
N SER A 145 -9.20 -5.78 6.89
CA SER A 145 -10.62 -6.15 7.03
C SER A 145 -10.85 -7.62 7.40
N LYS A 146 -9.84 -8.49 7.20
CA LYS A 146 -9.86 -9.90 7.60
C LYS A 146 -9.42 -10.12 9.05
N ASN A 147 -9.07 -9.05 9.77
CA ASN A 147 -8.63 -9.07 11.17
C ASN A 147 -7.46 -10.05 11.48
N PRO A 148 -6.36 -10.04 10.71
CA PRO A 148 -5.15 -10.77 11.10
C PRO A 148 -4.63 -10.27 12.45
N ARG A 149 -3.94 -11.14 13.19
CA ARG A 149 -3.17 -10.69 14.36
C ARG A 149 -2.08 -9.72 13.94
N LEU A 150 -1.35 -10.09 12.88
CA LEU A 150 -0.24 -9.32 12.33
C LEU A 150 -0.34 -9.28 10.80
N ALA A 151 -0.34 -8.09 10.22
CA ALA A 151 -0.30 -7.88 8.77
C ALA A 151 1.00 -7.21 8.34
N LEU A 152 1.69 -7.77 7.35
CA LEU A 152 2.93 -7.23 6.77
C LEU A 152 2.70 -7.00 5.27
N ILE A 153 2.51 -5.76 4.85
CA ILE A 153 2.10 -5.39 3.49
C ILE A 153 3.25 -4.63 2.83
N ILE A 154 3.93 -5.26 1.89
CA ILE A 154 5.18 -4.75 1.32
C ILE A 154 5.04 -4.59 -0.19
N GLY A 155 5.34 -3.39 -0.68
CA GLY A 155 5.38 -3.07 -2.11
C GLY A 155 6.76 -2.62 -2.54
N GLU A 156 7.48 -3.49 -3.25
CA GLU A 156 8.73 -3.16 -3.94
C GLU A 156 8.43 -2.76 -5.38
N ALA A 157 8.18 -1.45 -5.57
CA ALA A 157 7.78 -0.88 -6.85
C ALA A 157 8.12 0.60 -6.91
N CYS A 158 8.34 1.13 -8.12
CA CYS A 158 8.50 2.57 -8.32
C CYS A 158 7.26 3.33 -7.81
N ASN A 159 7.49 4.52 -7.28
CA ASN A 159 6.43 5.39 -6.75
C ASN A 159 6.55 6.78 -7.38
N LYS A 160 6.81 6.78 -8.69
CA LYS A 160 7.00 7.97 -9.50
C LYS A 160 5.92 8.04 -10.56
N GLU A 161 5.61 9.26 -10.99
CA GLU A 161 4.64 9.48 -12.05
C GLU A 161 5.25 9.14 -13.41
N ARG A 162 4.43 8.74 -14.38
CA ARG A 162 4.91 8.21 -15.67
C ARG A 162 5.43 9.26 -16.66
N SER A 163 5.37 10.55 -16.34
CA SER A 163 5.93 11.59 -17.21
C SER A 163 7.46 11.56 -17.28
N ASP A 164 8.11 10.82 -16.39
CA ASP A 164 9.55 10.81 -16.24
C ASP A 164 10.16 9.59 -16.94
N ASP A 165 11.29 9.80 -17.63
CA ASP A 165 12.04 8.73 -18.31
C ASP A 165 12.38 7.60 -17.32
N PRO A 166 12.34 6.33 -17.74
CA PRO A 166 12.68 5.21 -16.87
C PRO A 166 14.12 5.35 -16.37
N PRO A 167 14.41 4.94 -15.13
CA PRO A 167 15.74 5.06 -14.58
C PRO A 167 16.67 4.06 -15.25
N LEU A 168 17.94 4.45 -15.44
CA LEU A 168 19.00 3.50 -15.76
C LEU A 168 19.23 2.58 -14.56
N THR A 169 19.19 1.26 -14.78
CA THR A 169 19.66 0.26 -13.81
C THR A 169 21.14 0.51 -13.51
N SER A 170 21.51 0.56 -12.23
CA SER A 170 22.92 0.79 -11.85
C SER A 170 23.75 -0.45 -12.15
N ASN A 171 24.90 -0.26 -12.80
CA ASN A 171 25.97 -1.27 -12.91
C ASN A 171 26.98 -1.18 -11.75
N LEU A 172 26.71 -0.31 -10.77
CA LEU A 172 27.59 -0.05 -9.63
C LEU A 172 27.18 -0.91 -8.42
N GLU A 173 28.15 -1.14 -7.54
CA GLU A 173 28.27 -2.17 -6.52
C GLU A 173 26.97 -2.83 -5.99
N ALA A 174 26.91 -4.16 -6.11
CA ALA A 174 25.82 -4.98 -5.62
C ALA A 174 25.79 -5.08 -4.08
N ILE A 175 24.61 -5.22 -3.49
CA ILE A 175 24.48 -5.38 -2.03
C ILE A 175 25.27 -6.62 -1.57
N PRO A 176 26.23 -6.47 -0.64
CA PRO A 176 26.93 -7.62 -0.07
C PRO A 176 25.95 -8.50 0.72
N MET A 177 25.87 -9.77 0.36
CA MET A 177 25.01 -10.72 1.06
C MET A 177 25.71 -11.25 2.31
N LYS A 178 25.06 -11.12 3.46
CA LYS A 178 25.57 -11.75 4.69
C LYS A 178 25.21 -13.24 4.74
N PRO A 179 26.07 -14.09 5.32
CA PRO A 179 25.79 -15.51 5.43
C PRO A 179 24.56 -15.77 6.34
N PRO A 180 23.79 -16.83 6.07
CA PRO A 180 22.71 -17.28 6.97
C PRO A 180 23.24 -17.58 8.37
N SER A 181 22.52 -17.18 9.40
CA SER A 181 22.84 -17.53 10.80
C SER A 181 21.60 -17.37 11.67
N GLU A 182 20.46 -17.91 11.22
CA GLU A 182 19.11 -17.61 11.75
C GLU A 182 18.85 -18.23 13.13
N ASP A 183 18.27 -17.46 14.06
CA ASP A 183 17.83 -17.92 15.39
C ASP A 183 16.30 -18.10 15.42
N PRO A 184 15.80 -19.35 15.58
CA PRO A 184 14.36 -19.63 15.61
C PRO A 184 13.58 -18.85 16.66
N ALA A 185 14.18 -18.54 17.82
CA ALA A 185 13.50 -17.81 18.89
C ALA A 185 13.15 -16.37 18.47
N LYS A 186 13.96 -15.77 17.60
CA LYS A 186 13.76 -14.40 17.11
C LYS A 186 12.67 -14.29 16.06
N PHE A 187 12.57 -15.29 15.17
CA PHE A 187 11.42 -15.39 14.26
C PHE A 187 10.13 -15.54 15.04
N ARG A 188 10.13 -16.40 16.06
CA ARG A 188 8.98 -16.55 16.97
C ARG A 188 8.64 -15.23 17.68
N GLN A 189 9.64 -14.51 18.17
CA GLN A 189 9.43 -13.21 18.80
C GLN A 189 8.73 -12.23 17.86
N LEU A 190 9.24 -12.02 16.64
CA LEU A 190 8.62 -11.07 15.69
C LEU A 190 7.23 -11.50 15.22
N LEU A 191 7.04 -12.79 14.95
CA LEU A 191 5.81 -13.28 14.30
C LEU A 191 4.71 -13.69 15.29
N ARG A 192 5.05 -14.03 16.54
CA ARG A 192 4.08 -14.43 17.59
C ARG A 192 3.98 -13.41 18.72
N GLY A 193 5.05 -12.68 19.01
CA GLY A 193 5.11 -11.72 20.12
C GLY A 193 4.46 -10.38 19.83
N TYR A 194 3.96 -10.15 18.61
CA TYR A 194 3.42 -8.86 18.17
C TYR A 194 2.06 -8.99 17.48
N ALA A 195 1.31 -7.90 17.47
CA ALA A 195 0.06 -7.72 16.74
C ALA A 195 0.03 -6.31 16.10
N GLY A 196 -0.87 -6.07 15.14
CA GLY A 196 -0.98 -4.81 14.40
C GLY A 196 -0.52 -4.96 12.96
N SER A 197 0.04 -3.89 12.38
CA SER A 197 0.41 -3.92 10.97
C SER A 197 1.66 -3.13 10.61
N LEU A 198 2.29 -3.57 9.54
CA LEU A 198 3.31 -2.85 8.78
C LEU A 198 2.82 -2.66 7.35
N VAL A 199 2.86 -1.42 6.86
CA VAL A 199 2.88 -1.12 5.43
C VAL A 199 4.26 -0.59 5.09
N LEU A 200 4.93 -1.15 4.09
CA LEU A 200 6.28 -0.76 3.66
C LEU A 200 6.32 -0.62 2.15
N SER A 201 6.75 0.53 1.64
CA SER A 201 7.09 0.71 0.23
C SER A 201 8.58 0.93 0.07
N SER A 202 9.14 0.42 -1.03
CA SER A 202 10.57 0.52 -1.34
C SER A 202 11.05 1.96 -1.58
N CYS A 203 10.15 2.89 -1.89
CA CYS A 203 10.50 4.28 -2.16
C CYS A 203 9.36 5.26 -1.81
N ARG A 204 9.72 6.51 -1.50
CA ARG A 204 8.78 7.62 -1.32
C ARG A 204 8.17 8.05 -2.65
N ARG A 205 7.09 8.82 -2.57
CA ARG A 205 6.52 9.47 -3.75
C ARG A 205 7.61 10.23 -4.53
N ASN A 206 7.49 10.20 -5.86
CA ASN A 206 8.41 10.79 -6.83
C ASN A 206 9.80 10.13 -6.88
N GLN A 207 9.95 8.92 -6.36
CA GLN A 207 11.19 8.14 -6.42
C GLN A 207 11.03 6.83 -7.18
N PHE A 208 12.13 6.34 -7.72
CA PHE A 208 12.22 5.02 -8.33
C PHE A 208 12.57 3.96 -7.28
N SER A 209 12.21 2.71 -7.60
CA SER A 209 12.68 1.52 -6.89
C SER A 209 13.69 0.82 -7.77
N TYR A 210 14.87 0.56 -7.23
CA TYR A 210 16.00 0.02 -8.00
C TYR A 210 16.27 -1.44 -7.64
N SER A 211 16.97 -2.10 -8.56
CA SER A 211 17.38 -3.50 -8.45
C SER A 211 18.76 -3.67 -9.06
N ASP A 212 19.41 -4.77 -8.70
CA ASP A 212 20.58 -5.31 -9.38
C ASP A 212 20.29 -6.77 -9.82
N PRO A 213 21.20 -7.45 -10.56
CA PRO A 213 20.99 -8.84 -10.97
C PRO A 213 20.82 -9.87 -9.82
N LYS A 214 21.10 -9.50 -8.57
CA LYS A 214 20.87 -10.36 -7.38
C LYS A 214 19.47 -10.18 -6.81
N GLY A 215 18.80 -9.06 -7.08
CA GLY A 215 17.44 -8.78 -6.62
C GLY A 215 17.11 -7.29 -6.52
N GLY A 216 15.85 -7.01 -6.20
CA GLY A 216 15.42 -5.67 -5.80
C GLY A 216 16.11 -5.23 -4.50
N TRP A 217 16.47 -3.95 -4.41
CA TRP A 217 17.23 -3.46 -3.26
C TRP A 217 16.49 -3.54 -1.94
N LEU A 218 15.16 -3.38 -1.93
CA LEU A 218 14.38 -3.58 -0.71
C LEU A 218 14.35 -5.06 -0.33
N GLY A 219 14.16 -5.97 -1.30
CA GLY A 219 14.21 -7.41 -1.09
C GLY A 219 15.57 -7.89 -0.54
N LEU A 220 16.66 -7.39 -1.10
CA LEU A 220 18.02 -7.67 -0.63
C LEU A 220 18.29 -7.08 0.77
N ALA A 221 17.82 -5.85 1.03
CA ALA A 221 17.91 -5.24 2.35
C ALA A 221 17.12 -6.04 3.40
N TRP A 222 15.90 -6.48 3.06
CA TRP A 222 15.11 -7.38 3.90
C TRP A 222 15.86 -8.67 4.23
N GLN A 223 16.42 -9.33 3.21
CA GLN A 223 17.19 -10.55 3.40
C GLN A 223 18.41 -10.32 4.30
N ASN A 224 19.12 -9.22 4.11
CA ASN A 224 20.26 -8.88 4.95
C ASN A 224 19.85 -8.56 6.39
N SER A 225 18.73 -7.86 6.59
CA SER A 225 18.17 -7.61 7.93
C SER A 225 17.76 -8.91 8.62
N VAL A 226 17.21 -9.89 7.90
CA VAL A 226 16.97 -11.24 8.44
C VAL A 226 18.29 -11.87 8.90
N ASN A 227 19.33 -11.85 8.05
CA ASN A 227 20.63 -12.44 8.37
C ASN A 227 21.40 -11.69 9.47
N THR A 228 21.02 -10.46 9.84
CA THR A 228 21.67 -9.69 10.93
C THR A 228 20.84 -9.65 12.19
N VAL A 229 19.63 -9.13 12.11
CA VAL A 229 18.75 -8.84 13.25
C VAL A 229 18.25 -10.16 13.85
N LEU A 230 17.93 -11.13 13.00
CA LEU A 230 17.46 -12.45 13.42
C LEU A 230 18.59 -13.47 13.55
N SER A 231 19.84 -13.02 13.62
CA SER A 231 20.97 -13.92 13.74
C SER A 231 21.17 -14.44 15.17
N ASP A 232 21.58 -15.69 15.32
CA ASP A 232 22.09 -16.28 16.58
C ASP A 232 23.30 -15.53 17.18
N LYS A 233 24.05 -14.79 16.37
CA LYS A 233 25.16 -13.94 16.82
C LYS A 233 24.70 -12.68 17.53
N GLN A 234 23.47 -12.24 17.26
CA GLN A 234 22.91 -11.04 17.85
C GLN A 234 22.31 -11.40 19.22
N LYS A 235 22.75 -10.75 20.31
CA LYS A 235 22.30 -11.13 21.66
C LYS A 235 20.92 -10.57 22.03
N LYS A 236 20.55 -9.43 21.44
CA LYS A 236 19.27 -8.76 21.71
C LYS A 236 18.11 -9.49 21.01
N MET A 237 16.99 -9.63 21.70
CA MET A 237 15.73 -10.03 21.07
C MET A 237 15.19 -8.87 20.21
N PRO A 238 14.82 -9.13 18.96
CA PRO A 238 14.42 -8.07 18.04
C PRO A 238 13.00 -7.58 18.30
N ASP A 239 12.76 -6.35 17.89
CA ASP A 239 11.44 -5.78 17.70
C ASP A 239 11.27 -5.32 16.24
N TRP A 240 10.04 -5.04 15.84
CA TRP A 240 9.75 -4.63 14.47
C TRP A 240 10.34 -3.27 14.12
N GLN A 241 10.52 -2.37 15.09
CA GLN A 241 11.13 -1.07 14.84
C GLN A 241 12.60 -1.22 14.46
N GLU A 242 13.36 -2.03 15.22
CA GLU A 242 14.76 -2.36 14.93
C GLU A 242 14.90 -3.05 13.57
N PHE A 243 14.05 -4.04 13.30
CA PHE A 243 14.08 -4.78 12.04
C PHE A 243 13.85 -3.86 10.84
N ILE A 244 12.78 -3.05 10.86
CA ILE A 244 12.46 -2.14 9.75
C ILE A 244 13.48 -1.01 9.63
N SER A 245 14.01 -0.50 10.74
CA SER A 245 15.10 0.48 10.71
C SER A 245 16.34 -0.09 10.00
N SER A 246 16.66 -1.36 10.23
CA SER A 246 17.76 -2.03 9.51
C SER A 246 17.48 -2.14 8.01
N VAL A 247 16.25 -2.48 7.60
CA VAL A 247 15.87 -2.58 6.18
C VAL A 247 16.00 -1.22 5.48
N VAL A 248 15.47 -0.17 6.11
CA VAL A 248 15.53 1.21 5.60
C VAL A 248 16.98 1.65 5.43
N GLN A 249 17.80 1.51 6.48
CA GLN A 249 19.20 1.94 6.46
C GLN A 249 20.03 1.22 5.39
N ILE A 250 19.83 -0.09 5.20
CA ILE A 250 20.54 -0.83 4.16
C ILE A 250 20.10 -0.35 2.78
N THR A 251 18.81 -0.13 2.57
CA THR A 251 18.28 0.35 1.27
C THR A 251 18.84 1.73 0.91
N GLU A 252 18.73 2.69 1.84
CA GLU A 252 19.21 4.07 1.62
C GLU A 252 20.72 4.15 1.44
N ARG A 253 21.48 3.33 2.19
CA ARG A 253 22.93 3.26 2.02
C ARG A 253 23.30 2.75 0.64
N THR A 254 22.67 1.66 0.19
CA THR A 254 22.92 1.10 -1.15
C THR A 254 22.59 2.12 -2.23
N SER A 255 21.45 2.81 -2.10
CA SER A 255 21.06 3.82 -3.08
C SER A 255 22.05 4.98 -3.13
N ALA A 256 22.48 5.48 -1.97
CA ALA A 256 23.46 6.55 -1.89
C ALA A 256 24.81 6.18 -2.54
N VAL A 257 25.33 4.98 -2.28
CA VAL A 257 26.57 4.48 -2.90
C VAL A 257 26.44 4.40 -4.43
N ASN A 258 25.25 4.06 -4.91
CA ASN A 258 24.92 3.98 -6.32
C ASN A 258 24.50 5.33 -6.95
N LYS A 259 24.59 6.44 -6.21
CA LYS A 259 24.15 7.78 -6.65
C LYS A 259 22.68 7.82 -7.09
N GLN A 260 21.86 7.00 -6.45
CA GLN A 260 20.43 6.87 -6.69
C GLN A 260 19.66 7.30 -5.43
N LEU A 261 18.47 7.89 -5.64
CA LEU A 261 17.60 8.29 -4.55
C LEU A 261 16.49 7.25 -4.38
N GLN A 262 16.61 6.44 -3.33
CA GLN A 262 15.58 5.50 -2.91
C GLN A 262 15.48 5.49 -1.38
N GLN A 263 14.38 6.02 -0.88
CA GLN A 263 14.09 6.13 0.55
C GLN A 263 12.81 5.37 0.85
N PRO A 264 12.89 4.18 1.48
CA PRO A 264 11.68 3.47 1.87
C PRO A 264 10.80 4.30 2.79
N GLN A 265 9.49 4.08 2.72
CA GLN A 265 8.50 4.70 3.60
C GLN A 265 7.61 3.62 4.20
N TYR A 266 7.13 3.86 5.43
CA TYR A 266 6.35 2.86 6.14
C TYR A 266 5.36 3.45 7.15
N ILE A 267 4.29 2.68 7.40
CA ILE A 267 3.39 2.84 8.55
C ILE A 267 3.61 1.62 9.45
N LEU A 268 3.98 1.86 10.71
CA LEU A 268 4.18 0.81 11.70
C LEU A 268 3.23 1.01 12.89
N THR A 269 2.21 0.17 12.99
CA THR A 269 1.24 0.14 14.12
C THR A 269 1.42 -1.12 14.98
N VAL A 270 2.55 -1.78 14.82
CA VAL A 270 2.86 -3.03 15.52
C VAL A 270 3.06 -2.76 17.01
N ARG A 271 2.47 -3.62 17.83
CA ARG A 271 2.50 -3.58 19.30
C ARG A 271 2.72 -4.98 19.86
N PRO A 272 3.30 -5.12 21.06
CA PRO A 272 3.39 -6.42 21.72
C PRO A 272 2.01 -7.09 21.81
N ALA A 273 1.93 -8.37 21.46
CA ALA A 273 0.72 -9.15 21.62
C ALA A 273 0.46 -9.32 23.12
N LYS A 274 -0.75 -8.96 23.59
CA LYS A 274 -1.13 -9.21 24.98
C LYS A 274 -1.13 -10.72 25.20
N SER A 275 -0.30 -11.20 26.12
CA SER A 275 -0.27 -12.60 26.54
C SER A 275 -1.58 -12.95 27.24
N GLY A 276 -2.50 -13.63 26.55
CA GLY A 276 -3.53 -14.50 27.15
C GLY A 276 -4.50 -13.90 28.19
N ALA A 277 -4.57 -12.59 28.38
CA ALA A 277 -5.58 -11.98 29.23
C ALA A 277 -6.72 -11.47 28.36
N ASN A 278 -7.88 -12.13 28.48
CA ASN A 278 -9.20 -11.60 28.16
C ASN A 278 -9.28 -10.17 28.68
N THR A 279 -8.97 -9.21 27.81
CA THR A 279 -9.23 -7.81 28.09
C THR A 279 -10.26 -7.40 27.07
N ASN A 280 -11.51 -7.51 27.52
CA ASN A 280 -12.53 -6.50 27.26
C ASN A 280 -11.97 -5.13 27.67
N THR A 281 -10.99 -4.63 26.94
CA THR A 281 -10.72 -3.20 26.86
C THR A 281 -11.41 -2.75 25.59
N SER A 282 -12.74 -2.71 25.67
CA SER A 282 -13.49 -1.63 25.03
C SER A 282 -13.00 -0.35 25.71
N ASN A 283 -11.82 0.13 25.30
CA ASN A 283 -11.55 1.55 25.38
C ASN A 283 -12.51 2.13 24.35
N THR A 284 -13.67 2.52 24.83
CA THR A 284 -14.76 3.11 24.08
C THR A 284 -14.17 4.22 23.22
N ILE A 285 -14.07 3.96 21.91
CA ILE A 285 -13.77 4.97 20.88
C ILE A 285 -14.69 6.20 21.07
N ALA A 286 -15.86 5.99 21.70
CA ALA A 286 -16.81 7.00 22.11
C ALA A 286 -16.27 8.12 23.02
N GLU A 287 -15.17 7.95 23.76
CA GLU A 287 -14.69 9.01 24.69
C GLU A 287 -13.57 9.90 24.13
N ARG A 288 -12.91 9.54 23.03
CA ARG A 288 -11.83 10.38 22.48
C ARG A 288 -12.37 11.74 22.00
N PRO A 289 -11.67 12.87 22.26
CA PRO A 289 -12.04 14.15 21.70
C PRO A 289 -11.91 14.13 20.18
N CYS A 290 -12.84 14.80 19.49
CA CYS A 290 -12.78 14.95 18.03
C CYS A 290 -11.51 15.73 17.66
N GLN A 291 -10.74 15.18 16.73
CA GLN A 291 -9.54 15.85 16.24
C GLN A 291 -9.94 16.98 15.25
N PRO A 292 -9.12 18.02 15.09
CA PRO A 292 -9.38 19.07 14.11
C PRO A 292 -9.36 18.52 12.68
N ILE A 293 -10.08 19.16 11.76
CA ILE A 293 -10.16 18.76 10.33
C ILE A 293 -8.79 18.47 9.70
N ASN A 294 -7.76 19.23 10.05
CA ASN A 294 -6.40 19.09 9.52
C ASN A 294 -5.77 17.72 9.81
N SER A 295 -6.15 17.03 10.90
CA SER A 295 -5.63 15.70 11.19
C SER A 295 -6.13 14.63 10.22
N TYR A 296 -7.16 14.94 9.43
CA TYR A 296 -7.77 14.03 8.47
C TYR A 296 -7.41 14.39 7.03
N VAL A 297 -6.69 15.49 6.80
CA VAL A 297 -6.29 15.94 5.46
C VAL A 297 -5.33 14.92 4.85
N ASN A 298 -5.62 14.53 3.61
CA ASN A 298 -4.71 13.73 2.81
C ASN A 298 -3.71 14.66 2.12
N GLU A 299 -2.52 14.81 2.71
CA GLU A 299 -1.46 15.65 2.15
C GLU A 299 -1.03 15.22 0.74
N THR A 300 -1.23 13.95 0.34
CA THR A 300 -0.98 13.55 -1.04
C THR A 300 -1.92 14.22 -2.01
N ALA A 301 -3.21 14.25 -1.68
CA ALA A 301 -4.19 14.90 -2.53
C ALA A 301 -3.87 16.40 -2.66
N LEU A 302 -3.46 17.05 -1.56
CA LEU A 302 -2.98 18.44 -1.62
C LEU A 302 -1.70 18.59 -2.45
N ALA A 303 -0.73 17.70 -2.29
CA ALA A 303 0.48 17.71 -3.09
C ALA A 303 0.18 17.52 -4.58
N GLY A 304 -0.77 16.66 -4.95
CA GLY A 304 -1.25 16.50 -6.33
C GLY A 304 -1.85 17.79 -6.89
N ILE A 305 -2.63 18.54 -6.10
CA ILE A 305 -3.11 19.88 -6.48
C ILE A 305 -1.92 20.84 -6.68
N ARG A 306 -0.97 20.87 -5.73
CA ARG A 306 0.22 21.75 -5.80
C ARG A 306 1.08 21.47 -7.04
N GLU A 307 1.19 20.21 -7.44
CA GLU A 307 1.95 19.79 -8.62
C GLU A 307 1.26 20.16 -9.94
N ASP A 308 -0.07 20.08 -10.01
CA ASP A 308 -0.83 20.47 -11.20
C ASP A 308 -0.98 21.99 -11.36
N MET A 309 -0.94 22.73 -10.27
CA MET A 309 -1.24 24.17 -10.26
C MET A 309 -0.37 24.97 -11.26
N PRO A 310 0.96 24.83 -11.30
CA PRO A 310 1.79 25.58 -12.24
C PRO A 310 1.44 25.28 -13.70
N LEU A 311 1.07 24.03 -14.02
CA LEU A 311 0.69 23.64 -15.37
C LEU A 311 -0.68 24.21 -15.75
N LEU A 312 -1.65 24.18 -14.82
CA LEU A 312 -2.97 24.77 -15.03
C LEU A 312 -2.90 26.29 -15.22
N ILE A 313 -2.11 26.99 -14.41
CA ILE A 313 -1.86 28.42 -14.55
C ILE A 313 -1.23 28.71 -15.92
N LYS A 314 -0.16 28.00 -16.28
CA LYS A 314 0.49 28.13 -17.59
C LYS A 314 -0.49 27.92 -18.74
N MET A 315 -1.32 26.88 -18.68
CA MET A 315 -2.36 26.63 -19.68
C MET A 315 -3.37 27.76 -19.75
N SER A 316 -3.77 28.34 -18.61
CA SER A 316 -4.68 29.48 -18.56
C SER A 316 -4.07 30.75 -19.13
N ASP A 317 -2.76 30.96 -18.97
CA ASP A 317 -2.07 32.17 -19.42
C ASP A 317 -1.71 32.12 -20.91
N GLU A 318 -1.35 30.94 -21.43
CA GLU A 318 -0.87 30.76 -22.80
C GLU A 318 -1.99 30.46 -23.82
N ILE A 319 -3.25 30.44 -23.39
CA ILE A 319 -4.38 30.03 -24.23
C ILE A 319 -4.71 31.04 -25.35
N ASP A 320 -4.50 30.63 -26.59
CA ASP A 320 -4.75 31.46 -27.78
C ASP A 320 -5.63 30.76 -28.84
N SER A 321 -6.43 31.55 -29.56
CA SER A 321 -7.13 31.05 -30.75
C SER A 321 -6.14 30.64 -31.85
N ASP A 322 -4.97 31.27 -31.91
CA ASP A 322 -3.90 30.97 -32.87
C ASP A 322 -3.14 29.67 -32.53
N ASN A 323 -3.14 29.25 -31.27
CA ASN A 323 -2.50 28.00 -30.82
C ASN A 323 -3.50 26.87 -30.51
N ALA A 324 -4.77 27.03 -30.91
CA ALA A 324 -5.87 26.17 -30.47
C ALA A 324 -5.63 24.67 -30.65
N VAL A 325 -5.03 24.23 -31.75
CA VAL A 325 -4.74 22.81 -32.02
C VAL A 325 -3.71 22.26 -31.04
N GLN A 326 -2.60 22.97 -30.83
CA GLN A 326 -1.56 22.56 -29.90
C GLN A 326 -2.06 22.59 -28.46
N TYR A 327 -2.82 23.63 -28.11
CA TYR A 327 -3.49 23.75 -26.82
C TYR A 327 -4.41 22.54 -26.58
N ALA A 328 -5.24 22.17 -27.57
CA ALA A 328 -6.14 21.03 -27.44
C ALA A 328 -5.42 19.71 -27.19
N GLN A 329 -4.31 19.46 -27.88
CA GLN A 329 -3.48 18.26 -27.65
C GLN A 329 -2.86 18.24 -26.26
N ASN A 330 -2.33 19.39 -25.81
CA ASN A 330 -1.72 19.50 -24.48
C ASN A 330 -2.76 19.34 -23.37
N PHE A 331 -3.92 19.99 -23.52
CA PHE A 331 -5.02 19.90 -22.58
C PHE A 331 -5.62 18.50 -22.54
N GLU A 332 -5.81 17.83 -23.68
CA GLU A 332 -6.28 16.45 -23.73
C GLU A 332 -5.30 15.50 -23.02
N ARG A 333 -4.00 15.67 -23.25
CA ARG A 333 -2.97 14.86 -22.57
C ARG A 333 -3.00 15.07 -21.06
N PHE A 334 -3.06 16.33 -20.61
CA PHE A 334 -3.23 16.65 -19.20
C PHE A 334 -4.51 16.02 -18.64
N TYR A 335 -5.63 16.18 -19.35
CA TYR A 335 -6.92 15.64 -18.97
C TYR A 335 -6.89 14.14 -18.76
N MET A 336 -6.41 13.40 -19.76
CA MET A 336 -6.33 11.95 -19.67
C MET A 336 -5.45 11.48 -18.51
N ASN A 337 -4.43 12.27 -18.17
CA ASN A 337 -3.55 11.99 -17.03
C ASN A 337 -4.16 12.34 -15.67
N GLN A 338 -5.02 13.35 -15.58
CA GLN A 338 -5.55 13.81 -14.28
C GLN A 338 -7.02 13.49 -14.03
N ARG A 339 -7.71 12.91 -15.00
CA ARG A 339 -9.15 12.64 -14.90
C ARG A 339 -9.53 11.89 -13.62
N SER A 340 -8.88 10.76 -13.34
CA SER A 340 -9.18 9.94 -12.17
C SER A 340 -8.95 10.72 -10.86
N PHE A 341 -7.87 11.51 -10.80
CA PHE A 341 -7.57 12.37 -9.67
C PHE A 341 -8.68 13.41 -9.43
N TYR A 342 -9.07 14.18 -10.46
CA TYR A 342 -10.10 15.22 -10.31
C TYR A 342 -11.54 14.70 -10.20
N ASP A 343 -11.85 13.53 -10.77
CA ASP A 343 -13.15 12.87 -10.60
C ASP A 343 -13.35 12.37 -9.15
N GLU A 344 -12.26 12.04 -8.46
CA GLU A 344 -12.26 11.48 -7.10
C GLU A 344 -11.70 12.45 -6.04
N LEU A 345 -11.31 13.68 -6.41
CA LEU A 345 -10.61 14.62 -5.54
C LEU A 345 -11.35 14.86 -4.20
N GLY A 346 -12.67 15.00 -4.24
CA GLY A 346 -13.49 15.19 -3.04
C GLY A 346 -13.42 14.01 -2.06
N LYS A 347 -13.23 12.78 -2.56
CA LYS A 347 -13.03 11.58 -1.73
C LYS A 347 -11.58 11.44 -1.29
N MET A 348 -10.63 11.92 -2.11
CA MET A 348 -9.20 11.82 -1.82
C MET A 348 -8.74 12.84 -0.77
N LEU A 349 -9.31 14.04 -0.70
CA LEU A 349 -8.82 15.15 0.14
C LEU A 349 -8.81 14.86 1.64
N PHE A 350 -9.60 13.89 2.10
CA PHE A 350 -9.60 13.42 3.47
C PHE A 350 -9.41 11.92 3.48
N TYR A 351 -8.56 11.40 4.38
CA TYR A 351 -8.50 9.96 4.61
C TYR A 351 -9.90 9.45 4.96
N ASN A 352 -10.25 8.29 4.40
CA ASN A 352 -11.50 7.60 4.73
C ASN A 352 -11.61 7.57 6.26
N ALA A 353 -12.63 8.25 6.79
CA ALA A 353 -12.88 8.50 8.21
C ALA A 353 -13.28 7.22 8.98
N VAL A 354 -12.71 6.08 8.61
CA VAL A 354 -12.99 4.73 9.14
C VAL A 354 -12.65 4.69 10.64
N ASP A 355 -11.62 5.42 11.06
CA ASP A 355 -11.24 5.54 12.47
C ASP A 355 -11.87 6.76 13.19
N MET A 356 -12.74 7.51 12.52
CA MET A 356 -13.42 8.66 13.14
C MET A 356 -14.55 8.16 14.05
N PRO A 357 -14.57 8.57 15.34
CA PRO A 357 -15.70 8.26 16.21
C PRO A 357 -17.01 8.76 15.60
N ASP A 358 -18.08 7.97 15.63
CA ASP A 358 -19.37 8.34 15.02
C ASP A 358 -19.91 9.69 15.51
N LYS A 359 -19.64 10.03 16.78
CA LYS A 359 -20.00 11.32 17.37
C LYS A 359 -19.35 12.54 16.68
N CYS A 360 -18.20 12.33 16.02
CA CYS A 360 -17.46 13.40 15.34
C CYS A 360 -17.89 13.58 13.88
N ARG A 361 -18.56 12.59 13.29
CA ARG A 361 -18.94 12.58 11.87
C ARG A 361 -19.82 13.77 11.46
N PRO A 362 -20.84 14.19 12.23
CA PRO A 362 -21.67 15.34 11.84
C PRO A 362 -20.89 16.67 11.81
N ALA A 363 -20.05 16.92 12.82
CA ALA A 363 -19.22 18.14 12.88
C ALA A 363 -18.21 18.17 11.72
N PHE A 364 -17.55 17.04 11.47
CA PHE A 364 -16.64 16.91 10.33
C PHE A 364 -17.35 17.13 8.99
N GLN A 365 -18.54 16.57 8.80
CA GLN A 365 -19.33 16.77 7.57
C GLN A 365 -19.70 18.23 7.35
N GLU A 366 -20.05 18.97 8.42
CA GLU A 366 -20.36 20.39 8.30
C GLU A 366 -19.10 21.22 8.00
N GLU A 367 -17.98 20.96 8.69
CA GLU A 367 -16.71 21.65 8.47
C GLU A 367 -16.11 21.38 7.07
N THR A 368 -16.39 20.21 6.47
CA THR A 368 -15.89 19.80 5.14
C THR A 368 -16.85 20.08 4.00
N LYS A 369 -18.05 20.60 4.28
CA LYS A 369 -19.08 20.89 3.26
C LYS A 369 -18.58 21.80 2.14
N TRP A 370 -17.75 22.78 2.48
CA TRP A 370 -17.14 23.68 1.49
C TRP A 370 -16.19 22.93 0.55
N VAL A 371 -15.45 21.92 1.03
CA VAL A 371 -14.56 21.10 0.19
C VAL A 371 -15.38 20.39 -0.87
N LYS A 372 -16.45 19.70 -0.44
CA LYS A 372 -17.36 19.01 -1.38
C LYS A 372 -17.90 19.97 -2.44
N ALA A 373 -18.34 21.16 -2.05
CA ALA A 373 -18.84 22.16 -2.99
C ALA A 373 -17.76 22.63 -3.99
N ASN A 374 -16.52 22.84 -3.52
CA ASN A 374 -15.42 23.22 -4.39
C ASN A 374 -15.02 22.08 -5.34
N THR A 375 -14.93 20.84 -4.86
CA THR A 375 -14.57 19.70 -5.70
C THR A 375 -15.64 19.35 -6.72
N ASP A 376 -16.92 19.40 -6.34
CA ASP A 376 -18.05 19.21 -7.27
C ASP A 376 -18.00 20.26 -8.41
N GLU A 377 -17.68 21.50 -8.06
CA GLU A 377 -17.53 22.59 -9.03
C GLU A 377 -16.30 22.41 -9.93
N ILE A 378 -15.14 22.02 -9.37
CA ILE A 378 -13.93 21.68 -10.13
C ILE A 378 -14.27 20.59 -11.14
N THR A 379 -14.84 19.46 -10.70
CA THR A 379 -15.21 18.35 -11.57
C THR A 379 -16.19 18.79 -12.66
N ARG A 380 -17.18 19.62 -12.34
CA ARG A 380 -18.16 20.15 -13.30
C ARG A 380 -17.49 20.99 -14.38
N ARG A 381 -16.68 21.98 -13.99
CA ARG A 381 -15.98 22.88 -14.93
C ARG A 381 -14.98 22.13 -15.78
N TYR A 382 -14.26 21.20 -15.17
CA TYR A 382 -13.33 20.32 -15.85
C TYR A 382 -14.03 19.53 -16.97
N LYS A 383 -15.19 18.92 -16.68
CA LYS A 383 -16.01 18.21 -17.67
C LYS A 383 -16.54 19.10 -18.79
N MET A 384 -16.85 20.37 -18.49
CA MET A 384 -17.27 21.33 -19.51
C MET A 384 -16.17 21.62 -20.53
N VAL A 385 -14.94 21.87 -20.07
CA VAL A 385 -13.80 22.11 -20.96
C VAL A 385 -13.54 20.87 -21.84
N VAL A 386 -13.51 19.70 -21.23
CA VAL A 386 -13.21 18.42 -21.90
C VAL A 386 -14.19 18.08 -23.00
N LYS A 387 -15.47 18.43 -22.83
CA LYS A 387 -16.51 18.16 -23.84
C LYS A 387 -16.18 18.77 -25.20
N GLN A 388 -15.36 19.83 -25.22
CA GLN A 388 -14.99 20.56 -26.42
C GLN A 388 -13.67 20.10 -27.06
N VAL A 389 -12.99 19.09 -26.51
CA VAL A 389 -11.64 18.65 -26.99
C VAL A 389 -11.62 18.29 -28.48
N LYS A 390 -12.74 17.82 -29.05
CA LYS A 390 -12.86 17.51 -30.48
C LYS A 390 -12.97 18.73 -31.39
N ASN A 391 -13.18 19.92 -30.84
CA ASN A 391 -13.23 21.19 -31.58
C ASN A 391 -12.28 22.20 -30.93
N PRO A 392 -11.02 22.29 -31.41
CA PRO A 392 -9.98 23.11 -30.77
C PRO A 392 -10.38 24.57 -30.50
N GLN A 393 -11.13 25.20 -31.41
CA GLN A 393 -11.55 26.60 -31.24
C GLN A 393 -12.61 26.74 -30.14
N GLN A 394 -13.57 25.81 -30.05
CA GLN A 394 -14.54 25.78 -28.96
C GLN A 394 -13.89 25.42 -27.63
N LEU A 395 -12.89 24.54 -27.64
CA LEU A 395 -12.10 24.23 -26.46
C LEU A 395 -11.39 25.46 -25.91
N VAL A 396 -10.73 26.23 -26.77
CA VAL A 396 -10.05 27.47 -26.37
C VAL A 396 -11.02 28.45 -25.73
N ALA A 397 -12.16 28.70 -26.37
CA ALA A 397 -13.18 29.60 -25.83
C ALA A 397 -13.71 29.11 -24.46
N GLN A 398 -13.99 27.81 -24.35
CA GLN A 398 -14.48 27.22 -23.10
C GLN A 398 -13.41 27.25 -22.00
N ALA A 399 -12.17 26.87 -22.29
CA ALA A 399 -11.08 26.87 -21.33
C ALA A 399 -10.75 28.28 -20.83
N ARG A 400 -10.76 29.31 -21.70
CA ARG A 400 -10.62 30.72 -21.30
C ARG A 400 -11.64 31.13 -20.24
N SER A 401 -12.87 30.64 -20.35
CA SER A 401 -13.95 30.95 -19.41
C SER A 401 -13.88 30.14 -18.11
N GLU A 402 -13.42 28.88 -18.17
CA GLU A 402 -13.56 27.95 -17.06
C GLU A 402 -12.29 27.77 -16.22
N LEU A 403 -11.11 27.81 -16.83
CA LEU A 403 -9.84 27.57 -16.13
C LEU A 403 -9.56 28.54 -14.99
N PRO A 404 -9.76 29.87 -15.14
CA PRO A 404 -9.52 30.80 -14.04
C PRO A 404 -10.34 30.46 -12.79
N SER A 405 -11.61 30.10 -12.99
CA SER A 405 -12.47 29.70 -11.86
C SER A 405 -12.07 28.36 -11.28
N LEU A 406 -11.60 27.41 -12.10
CA LEU A 406 -11.11 26.12 -11.60
C LEU A 406 -9.85 26.31 -10.75
N ILE A 407 -8.90 27.12 -11.22
CA ILE A 407 -7.64 27.46 -10.53
C ILE A 407 -7.96 28.09 -9.17
N GLN A 408 -8.83 29.11 -9.14
CA GLN A 408 -9.22 29.78 -7.90
C GLN A 408 -9.79 28.80 -6.85
N ARG A 409 -10.57 27.79 -7.28
CA ARG A 409 -11.15 26.78 -6.38
C ARG A 409 -10.09 25.84 -5.81
N LEU A 410 -9.11 25.47 -6.62
CA LEU A 410 -7.96 24.69 -6.15
C LEU A 410 -7.09 25.50 -5.18
N GLU A 411 -6.88 26.78 -5.45
CA GLU A 411 -6.18 27.70 -4.54
C GLU A 411 -6.93 27.87 -3.21
N ASP A 412 -8.27 28.00 -3.24
CA ASP A 412 -9.10 28.07 -2.03
C ASP A 412 -8.94 26.79 -1.18
N ILE A 413 -8.90 25.62 -1.82
CA ILE A 413 -8.65 24.32 -1.14
C ILE A 413 -7.27 24.32 -0.50
N LEU A 414 -6.22 24.65 -1.27
CA LEU A 414 -4.86 24.71 -0.75
C LEU A 414 -4.76 25.71 0.41
N HIS A 415 -5.26 26.93 0.27
CA HIS A 415 -5.14 27.97 1.29
C HIS A 415 -5.81 27.58 2.61
N ARG A 416 -6.94 26.88 2.56
CA ARG A 416 -7.72 26.51 3.76
C ARG A 416 -7.20 25.25 4.45
N LEU A 417 -6.70 24.27 3.69
CA LEU A 417 -6.24 22.98 4.23
C LEU A 417 -4.72 22.93 4.47
N ASN A 418 -3.92 23.77 3.82
CA ASN A 418 -2.47 23.86 4.00
C ASN A 418 -2.13 24.70 5.25
N LYS A 419 -2.37 24.14 6.44
CA LYS A 419 -2.13 24.77 7.74
C LYS A 419 -1.25 23.92 8.64
#